data_AF-A0AAD8M404-F1
#
_entry.id   AF-A0AAD8M404-F1
#
_cell.length_a   1.000
_cell.length_b   1.000
_cell.length_c   1.000
_cell.angle_alpha   90.00
_cell.angle_beta   90.00
_cell.angle_gamma   90.00
#
_symmetry.space_group_name_H-M   'P 1'
#
loop_
_entity.id
_entity.type
_entity.pdbx_description
1 polymer ?
#
loop_
_entity_poly.entity_id
_entity_poly.type
_entity_poly.pdbx_seq_one_letter_code
_entity_poly.pdbx_strand_id
1 'polypeptide(L)'
;MLFTVPGGGDGPSGVLVCAENFVIYKNQGHPDVRAVIPRRADLSAERGVLIVSAAMHKQKSMFFFLLQTKYGDIFKVTLDHDNACVSELKVKYFNTIPVTSSLCVLKLGFLFAASEFGNHGLYQFQAIGDDPDVESSSAIH
;
A
#
# COMPACT_ATOMS: atom_id res chain seq x y z
N MET A 1 8.06 2.00 -9.08
CA MET A 1 8.53 2.17 -7.69
C MET A 1 8.62 0.80 -7.03
N LEU A 2 9.60 0.56 -6.16
CA LEU A 2 9.80 -0.72 -5.46
C LEU A 2 9.75 -0.50 -3.94
N PHE A 3 9.13 -1.42 -3.20
CA PHE A 3 9.18 -1.48 -1.74
C PHE A 3 9.64 -2.84 -1.25
N THR A 4 10.51 -2.83 -0.25
CA THR A 4 10.95 -4.05 0.42
C THR A 4 9.82 -4.62 1.26
N VAL A 5 9.60 -5.93 1.16
CA VAL A 5 8.72 -6.66 2.05
C VAL A 5 9.56 -7.23 3.19
N PRO A 6 9.13 -7.11 4.47
CA PRO A 6 9.85 -7.71 5.59
C PRO A 6 10.12 -9.21 5.35
N GLY A 7 11.30 -9.67 5.75
CA GLY A 7 11.76 -11.06 5.58
C GLY A 7 12.16 -11.72 6.90
N GLY A 8 12.53 -13.00 6.85
CA GLY A 8 12.92 -13.76 8.03
C GLY A 8 11.72 -14.09 8.91
N GLY A 9 11.86 -13.96 10.24
CA GLY A 9 10.76 -14.20 11.18
C GLY A 9 9.64 -13.15 11.13
N ASP A 10 9.77 -12.13 10.28
CA ASP A 10 8.88 -10.97 10.25
C ASP A 10 8.03 -10.86 8.98
N GLY A 11 8.22 -11.76 8.00
CA GLY A 11 7.47 -11.73 6.74
C GLY A 11 8.10 -12.56 5.61
N PRO A 12 7.48 -12.58 4.43
CA PRO A 12 7.83 -13.48 3.33
C PRO A 12 9.04 -13.04 2.48
N SER A 13 9.68 -11.91 2.80
CA SER A 13 10.72 -11.28 1.97
C SER A 13 10.18 -10.88 0.59
N GLY A 14 11.06 -10.48 -0.32
CA GLY A 14 10.72 -10.05 -1.68
C GLY A 14 10.41 -8.55 -1.76
N VAL A 15 9.72 -8.17 -2.84
CA VAL A 15 9.44 -6.78 -3.17
C VAL A 15 8.00 -6.57 -3.65
N LEU A 16 7.43 -5.43 -3.33
CA LEU A 16 6.26 -4.89 -4.03
C LEU A 16 6.73 -4.04 -5.21
N VAL A 17 6.27 -4.38 -6.40
CA VAL A 17 6.44 -3.62 -7.63
C VAL A 17 5.18 -2.81 -7.90
N CYS A 18 5.30 -1.49 -7.81
CA CYS A 18 4.21 -0.59 -8.19
C CYS A 18 4.33 -0.27 -9.68
N ALA A 19 3.41 -0.82 -10.46
CA ALA A 19 3.25 -0.60 -11.90
C ALA A 19 2.01 0.27 -12.17
N GLU A 20 1.79 0.67 -13.41
CA GLU A 20 0.57 1.38 -13.79
C GLU A 20 -0.65 0.47 -13.59
N ASN A 21 -1.63 0.95 -12.80
CA ASN A 21 -2.87 0.25 -12.41
C ASN A 21 -2.72 -1.00 -11.52
N PHE A 22 -1.49 -1.46 -11.22
CA PHE A 22 -1.27 -2.69 -10.46
C PHE A 22 -0.19 -2.55 -9.39
N VAL A 23 -0.36 -3.30 -8.31
CA VAL A 23 0.70 -3.63 -7.36
C VAL A 23 1.01 -5.11 -7.51
N ILE A 24 2.28 -5.48 -7.56
CA ILE A 24 2.70 -6.87 -7.80
C ILE A 24 3.70 -7.26 -6.72
N TYR A 25 3.40 -8.30 -5.95
CA TYR A 25 4.38 -8.98 -5.11
C TYR A 25 5.25 -9.89 -5.98
N LYS A 26 6.58 -9.75 -5.83
CA LYS A 26 7.58 -10.59 -6.49
C LYS A 26 8.61 -11.09 -5.50
N ASN A 27 8.94 -12.37 -5.59
CA ASN A 27 10.03 -13.00 -4.85
C ASN A 27 10.68 -14.13 -5.67
N GLN A 28 11.93 -14.46 -5.37
CA GLN A 28 12.66 -15.50 -6.10
C GLN A 28 12.00 -16.87 -5.87
N GLY A 29 11.70 -17.58 -6.97
CA GLY A 29 11.06 -18.90 -6.89
C GLY A 29 9.59 -18.87 -6.45
N HIS A 30 8.98 -17.69 -6.36
CA HIS A 30 7.57 -17.51 -6.03
C HIS A 30 6.79 -16.97 -7.25
N PRO A 31 5.58 -17.47 -7.55
CA PRO A 31 4.71 -16.89 -8.58
C PRO A 31 4.40 -15.41 -8.32
N ASP A 32 4.12 -14.65 -9.36
CA ASP A 32 3.70 -13.26 -9.20
C ASP A 32 2.29 -13.20 -8.60
N VAL A 33 2.12 -12.42 -7.52
CA VAL A 33 0.80 -12.12 -6.97
C VAL A 33 0.50 -10.65 -7.24
N ARG A 34 -0.54 -10.38 -8.04
CA ARG A 34 -0.86 -9.02 -8.50
C ARG A 34 -2.22 -8.57 -7.99
N ALA A 35 -2.38 -7.30 -7.67
CA ALA A 35 -3.66 -6.71 -7.32
C ALA A 35 -3.88 -5.43 -8.13
N VAL A 36 -5.13 -5.19 -8.55
CA VAL A 36 -5.51 -3.95 -9.22
C VAL A 36 -5.56 -2.82 -8.19
N ILE A 37 -5.07 -1.63 -8.55
CA ILE A 37 -5.27 -0.42 -7.75
C ILE A 37 -6.69 0.09 -8.02
N PRO A 38 -7.57 0.19 -6.99
CA PRO A 38 -8.91 0.73 -7.19
C PRO A 38 -8.89 2.12 -7.83
N ARG A 39 -9.84 2.37 -8.72
CA ARG A 39 -9.94 3.61 -9.49
C ARG A 39 -11.20 4.37 -9.07
N ARG A 40 -11.11 5.71 -9.06
CA ARG A 40 -12.30 6.55 -8.90
C ARG A 40 -13.22 6.36 -10.12
N ALA A 41 -14.54 6.36 -9.89
CA ALA A 41 -15.53 6.11 -10.93
C ALA A 41 -15.55 7.18 -12.04
N ASP A 42 -15.10 8.40 -11.74
CA ASP A 42 -15.07 9.55 -12.64
C ASP A 42 -13.77 9.64 -13.48
N LEU A 43 -12.78 8.78 -13.24
CA LEU A 43 -11.54 8.76 -14.00
C LEU A 43 -11.73 8.06 -15.36
N SER A 44 -11.48 8.78 -16.45
CA SER A 44 -11.45 8.23 -17.81
C SER A 44 -10.52 7.01 -17.92
N ALA A 45 -10.92 6.00 -18.70
CA ALA A 45 -10.18 4.75 -18.88
C ALA A 45 -8.72 4.95 -19.33
N GLU A 46 -8.46 5.94 -20.18
CA GLU A 46 -7.13 6.28 -20.71
C GLU A 46 -6.14 6.80 -19.66
N ARG A 47 -6.62 7.19 -18.47
CA ARG A 47 -5.73 7.68 -17.40
C ARG A 47 -5.35 6.55 -16.47
N GLY A 48 -4.15 6.00 -16.59
CA GLY A 48 -3.66 5.02 -15.61
C GLY A 48 -3.43 5.62 -14.22
N VAL A 49 -3.38 4.77 -13.20
CA VAL A 49 -3.08 5.15 -11.81
C VAL A 49 -1.66 4.69 -11.46
N LEU A 50 -0.86 5.59 -10.89
CA LEU A 50 0.52 5.30 -10.47
C LEU A 50 0.68 5.61 -8.99
N ILE A 51 1.48 4.80 -8.30
CA ILE A 51 1.93 5.07 -6.93
C ILE A 51 3.11 6.05 -6.98
N VAL A 52 3.01 7.15 -6.22
CA VAL A 52 3.98 8.25 -6.22
C VAL A 52 4.73 8.40 -4.90
N SER A 53 4.16 7.89 -3.81
CA SER A 53 4.74 7.92 -2.47
C SER A 53 4.21 6.73 -1.68
N ALA A 54 4.99 6.25 -0.71
CA ALA A 54 4.50 5.21 0.19
C ALA A 54 5.26 5.16 1.51
N ALA A 55 4.67 4.47 2.47
CA ALA A 55 5.28 4.12 3.73
C ALA A 55 5.02 2.65 4.07
N MET A 56 5.98 2.00 4.70
CA MET A 56 5.79 0.71 5.36
C MET A 56 5.68 0.95 6.86
N HIS A 57 4.70 0.32 7.50
CA HIS A 57 4.66 0.20 8.94
C HIS A 57 4.78 -1.25 9.36
N LYS A 58 5.67 -1.51 10.31
CA LYS A 58 5.90 -2.83 10.89
C LYS A 58 5.73 -2.77 12.40
N GLN A 59 4.96 -3.70 12.92
CA GLN A 59 4.87 -4.05 14.33
C GLN A 59 5.29 -5.52 14.53
N LYS A 60 5.37 -5.98 15.78
CA LYS A 60 5.94 -7.30 16.11
C LYS A 60 5.26 -8.48 15.38
N SER A 61 3.97 -8.38 15.08
CA SER A 61 3.17 -9.48 14.51
C SER A 61 2.47 -9.12 13.21
N MET A 62 2.71 -7.92 12.67
CA MET A 62 2.04 -7.45 11.47
C MET A 62 2.86 -6.38 10.76
N PHE A 63 2.67 -6.27 9.46
CA PHE A 63 3.12 -5.15 8.67
C PHE A 63 2.06 -4.79 7.64
N PHE A 64 2.09 -3.54 7.20
CA PHE A 64 1.29 -3.07 6.07
C PHE A 64 2.02 -1.94 5.36
N PHE A 65 1.51 -1.61 4.19
CA PHE A 65 1.99 -0.48 3.41
C PHE A 65 0.86 0.52 3.23
N LEU A 66 1.20 1.81 3.22
CA LEU A 66 0.33 2.88 2.75
C LEU A 66 0.90 3.36 1.42
N LEU A 67 0.21 3.10 0.32
CA LEU A 67 0.61 3.51 -1.02
C LEU A 67 -0.26 4.68 -1.47
N GLN A 68 0.35 5.82 -1.79
CA GLN A 68 -0.35 6.99 -2.31
C GLN A 68 -0.27 7.05 -3.83
N THR A 69 -1.41 7.25 -4.47
CA THR A 69 -1.51 7.48 -5.91
C THR A 69 -1.20 8.92 -6.29
N LYS A 70 -0.96 9.16 -7.59
CA LYS A 70 -0.86 10.51 -8.16
C LYS A 70 -2.10 11.39 -7.99
N TYR A 71 -3.22 10.83 -7.53
CA TYR A 71 -4.47 11.56 -7.24
C TYR A 71 -4.66 11.85 -5.74
N GLY A 72 -3.67 11.50 -4.91
CA GLY A 72 -3.71 11.71 -3.46
C GLY A 72 -4.38 10.58 -2.67
N ASP A 73 -4.98 9.60 -3.35
CA ASP A 73 -5.62 8.44 -2.70
C ASP A 73 -4.56 7.53 -2.09
N ILE A 74 -4.70 7.26 -0.80
CA ILE A 74 -3.90 6.32 -0.02
C ILE A 74 -4.64 4.99 0.05
N PHE A 75 -3.94 3.92 -0.30
CA PHE A 75 -4.38 2.55 -0.13
C PHE A 75 -3.56 1.86 0.95
N LYS A 76 -4.25 1.17 1.86
CA LYS A 76 -3.63 0.17 2.74
C LYS A 76 -3.43 -1.10 1.94
N VAL A 77 -2.20 -1.59 1.93
CA VAL A 77 -1.81 -2.83 1.26
C VAL A 77 -1.31 -3.83 2.29
N THR A 78 -1.84 -5.05 2.23
CA THR A 78 -1.46 -6.18 3.09
C THR A 78 -1.20 -7.43 2.26
N LEU A 79 -0.41 -8.33 2.81
CA LEU A 79 -0.10 -9.64 2.24
C LEU A 79 -0.67 -10.71 3.16
N ASP A 80 -1.48 -11.61 2.63
CA ASP A 80 -1.77 -12.87 3.30
C ASP A 80 -0.67 -13.86 2.90
N HIS A 81 0.00 -14.42 3.89
CA HIS A 81 1.12 -15.31 3.67
C HIS A 81 1.24 -16.38 4.75
N ASP A 82 1.74 -17.54 4.35
CA ASP A 82 2.23 -18.60 5.24
C ASP A 82 3.73 -18.75 5.02
N ASN A 83 4.52 -18.37 6.03
CA ASN A 83 5.98 -18.30 5.94
C ASN A 83 6.43 -17.44 4.74
N ALA A 84 7.09 -18.05 3.75
CA ALA A 84 7.59 -17.41 2.55
C ALA A 84 6.61 -17.47 1.35
N CYS A 85 5.45 -18.11 1.52
CA CYS A 85 4.44 -18.26 0.48
C CYS A 85 3.35 -17.19 0.66
N VAL A 86 3.21 -16.29 -0.30
CA VAL A 86 2.17 -15.27 -0.34
C VAL A 86 0.99 -15.80 -1.15
N SER A 87 -0.18 -15.90 -0.53
CA SER A 87 -1.40 -16.35 -1.19
C SER A 87 -2.21 -15.20 -1.77
N GLU A 88 -2.19 -14.03 -1.14
CA GLU A 88 -3.04 -12.91 -1.54
C GLU A 88 -2.35 -11.56 -1.30
N LEU A 89 -2.53 -10.65 -2.25
CA LEU A 89 -2.19 -9.24 -2.12
C LEU A 89 -3.49 -8.43 -2.08
N LYS A 90 -3.75 -7.76 -0.95
CA LYS A 90 -4.98 -6.98 -0.74
C LYS A 90 -4.68 -5.49 -0.84
N VAL A 91 -5.48 -4.77 -1.62
CA VAL A 91 -5.40 -3.31 -1.80
C VAL A 91 -6.72 -2.69 -1.41
N LYS A 92 -6.71 -1.91 -0.33
CA LYS A 92 -7.90 -1.35 0.29
C LYS A 92 -7.81 0.15 0.42
N TYR A 93 -8.87 0.87 0.05
CA TYR A 93 -8.88 2.32 0.20
C TYR A 93 -8.74 2.68 1.69
N PHE A 94 -7.87 3.65 1.98
CA PHE A 94 -7.59 4.09 3.34
C PHE A 94 -8.08 5.53 3.57
N ASN A 95 -7.58 6.48 2.79
CA ASN A 95 -7.99 7.89 2.86
C ASN A 95 -7.50 8.66 1.62
N THR A 96 -7.85 9.93 1.49
CA THR A 96 -7.30 10.85 0.49
C THR A 96 -6.69 12.05 1.19
N ILE A 97 -5.44 12.38 0.85
CA ILE A 97 -4.73 13.57 1.32
C ILE A 97 -4.00 14.24 0.14
N PRO A 98 -3.48 15.48 0.28
CA PRO A 98 -2.65 16.08 -0.75
C PRO A 98 -1.49 15.17 -1.18
N VAL A 99 -1.11 15.21 -2.45
CA VAL A 99 -0.02 14.38 -2.98
C VAL A 99 1.27 14.68 -2.21
N THR A 100 2.02 13.63 -1.89
CA THR A 100 3.25 13.72 -1.10
C THR A 100 4.46 13.27 -1.89
N SER A 101 5.60 13.89 -1.60
CA SER A 101 6.91 13.38 -2.00
C SER A 101 7.39 12.25 -1.09
N SER A 102 6.88 12.19 0.16
CA SER A 102 7.20 11.14 1.12
C SER A 102 6.12 10.99 2.20
N LEU A 103 5.91 9.75 2.64
CA LEU A 103 5.06 9.39 3.77
C LEU A 103 5.90 8.71 4.85
N CYS A 104 5.66 9.08 6.11
CA CYS A 104 6.32 8.45 7.26
C CYS A 104 5.29 8.03 8.31
N VAL A 105 5.15 6.73 8.55
CA VAL A 105 4.34 6.21 9.67
C VAL A 105 5.20 6.18 10.93
N LEU A 106 4.75 6.90 11.97
CA LEU A 106 5.43 7.03 13.25
C LEU A 106 4.85 6.04 14.27
N LYS A 107 5.71 5.50 15.13
CA LYS A 107 5.34 4.50 16.15
C LYS A 107 4.25 4.97 17.13
N LEU A 108 4.12 6.28 17.32
CA LEU A 108 3.12 6.89 18.20
C LEU A 108 1.72 7.02 17.56
N GLY A 109 1.48 6.36 16.41
CA GLY A 109 0.19 6.42 15.73
C GLY A 109 -0.02 7.71 14.95
N PHE A 110 1.04 8.23 14.33
CA PHE A 110 0.96 9.41 13.47
C PHE A 110 1.46 9.10 12.04
N LEU A 111 0.89 9.79 11.06
CA LEU A 111 1.34 9.83 9.68
C LEU A 111 1.85 11.23 9.37
N PHE A 112 3.15 11.35 9.13
CA PHE A 112 3.72 12.57 8.57
C PHE A 112 3.66 12.50 7.04
N ALA A 113 3.10 13.55 6.42
CA ALA A 113 2.87 13.67 4.99
C ALA A 113 3.65 14.88 4.46
N ALA A 114 4.79 14.61 3.83
CA ALA A 114 5.60 15.62 3.18
C ALA A 114 5.01 15.93 1.79
N SER A 115 4.04 16.84 1.74
CA SER A 115 3.38 17.27 0.50
C SER A 115 4.40 17.65 -0.58
N GLU A 116 4.13 17.29 -1.84
CA GLU A 116 5.00 17.67 -2.98
C GLU A 116 5.00 19.20 -3.20
N PHE A 117 3.86 19.84 -2.92
CA PHE A 117 3.67 21.28 -2.97
C PHE A 117 2.79 21.73 -1.80
N GLY A 118 2.98 22.96 -1.34
CA GLY A 118 2.21 23.55 -0.25
C GLY A 118 2.59 23.01 1.13
N ASN A 119 1.64 23.10 2.07
CA ASN A 119 1.88 22.76 3.48
C ASN A 119 1.96 21.25 3.70
N HIS A 120 2.88 20.83 4.57
CA HIS A 120 2.97 19.45 5.05
C HIS A 120 1.86 19.13 6.05
N GLY A 121 1.51 17.85 6.17
CA GLY A 121 0.50 17.35 7.10
C GLY A 121 1.09 16.46 8.19
N LEU A 122 0.52 16.53 9.38
CA LEU A 122 0.74 15.56 10.45
C LEU A 122 -0.63 15.07 10.92
N TYR A 123 -0.93 13.81 10.61
CA TYR A 123 -2.22 13.18 10.90
C TYR A 123 -2.06 12.16 12.02
N GLN A 124 -3.10 12.00 12.85
CA GLN A 124 -3.17 10.94 13.85
C GLN A 124 -4.06 9.80 13.32
N PHE A 125 -3.60 8.56 13.47
CA PHE A 125 -4.41 7.39 13.15
C PHE A 125 -5.52 7.24 14.19
N GLN A 126 -6.79 7.35 13.76
CA GLN A 126 -7.94 6.94 14.58
C GLN A 126 -8.14 5.43 14.55
N ALA A 127 -7.92 4.83 13.38
CA ALA A 127 -7.97 3.39 13.14
C ALA A 127 -7.04 3.02 11.98
N ILE A 128 -6.74 1.73 11.84
CA ILE A 128 -5.88 1.20 10.77
C ILE A 128 -6.67 0.55 9.62
N GLY A 129 -8.01 0.71 9.58
CA GLY A 129 -8.83 0.33 8.42
C GLY A 129 -9.04 -1.18 8.23
N ASP A 130 -9.09 -1.96 9.30
CA ASP A 130 -9.36 -3.42 9.25
C ASP A 130 -10.85 -3.78 9.16
N ASP A 131 -11.72 -2.80 9.00
CA ASP A 131 -13.17 -2.98 8.96
C ASP A 131 -13.62 -3.80 7.74
N PRO A 132 -14.33 -4.94 7.89
CA PRO A 132 -14.73 -5.78 6.77
C PRO A 132 -15.60 -5.07 5.71
N ASP A 133 -16.27 -3.97 6.07
CA ASP A 133 -17.24 -3.29 5.19
C ASP A 133 -16.60 -2.43 4.09
N VAL A 134 -15.29 -2.26 4.10
CA VAL A 134 -14.58 -1.48 3.06
C VAL A 134 -14.06 -2.42 1.97
N GLU A 135 -14.59 -2.25 0.76
CA GLU A 135 -14.20 -3.04 -0.41
C GLU A 135 -12.68 -3.05 -0.63
N SER A 136 -12.16 -4.24 -0.91
CA SER A 136 -10.75 -4.48 -1.19
C SER A 136 -10.62 -5.11 -2.57
N SER A 137 -9.62 -4.67 -3.33
CA SER A 137 -9.18 -5.35 -4.54
C SER A 137 -8.19 -6.44 -4.14
N SER A 138 -8.45 -7.67 -4.58
CA SER A 138 -7.52 -8.77 -4.44
C SER A 138 -7.44 -9.58 -5.73
N ALA A 139 -6.35 -10.33 -5.88
CA ALA A 139 -6.33 -11.45 -6.80
C ALA A 139 -6.10 -12.72 -6.00
N ILE A 140 -6.97 -13.68 -6.24
CA ILE A 140 -6.85 -15.07 -5.79
C ILE A 140 -6.12 -15.79 -6.92
N HIS A 141 -5.06 -16.53 -6.58
CA HIS A 141 -4.41 -17.43 -7.52
C HIS A 141 -5.01 -18.83 -7.45
#